data_AF-A0A418NDM9-F1
#
_entry.id   AF-A0A418NDM9-F1
#
_cell.length_a   1.000
_cell.length_b   1.000
_cell.length_c   1.000
_cell.angle_alpha   90.00
_cell.angle_beta   90.00
_cell.angle_gamma   90.00
#
_symmetry.space_group_name_H-M   'P 1'
#
loop_
_entity.id
_entity.type
_entity.pdbx_description
1 polymer ?
#
loop_
_entity_poly.entity_id
_entity_poly.type
_entity_poly.pdbx_seq_one_letter_code
_entity_poly.pdbx_strand_id
1 'polypeptide(L)'
;MRFWWKSLCAVDPCAPLPGFERNRWADLYDCSIWWLDAFGRTAAHDGWGTGDVFGVLPGMPGLGGIIDRFSKGLCHLRDRPGLVMTANTASWRVHGETKTFNQTGSREIQPFWGVGSTTIP
;
A
#
# COMPACT_ATOMS: atom_id res chain seq x y z
N MET A 1 -3.77 -7.11 -12.24
CA MET A 1 -2.92 -7.96 -11.35
C MET A 1 -1.47 -8.13 -11.81
N ARG A 2 -1.18 -8.57 -13.06
CA ARG A 2 0.21 -8.74 -13.56
C ARG A 2 1.07 -7.48 -13.42
N PHE A 3 0.45 -6.31 -13.54
CA PHE A 3 1.13 -5.01 -13.40
C PHE A 3 1.69 -4.76 -11.99
N TRP A 4 0.90 -4.97 -10.92
CA TRP A 4 1.36 -4.73 -9.54
C TRP A 4 2.50 -5.66 -9.13
N TRP A 5 2.39 -6.96 -9.44
CA TRP A 5 3.48 -7.92 -9.22
C TRP A 5 4.74 -7.51 -9.97
N LYS A 6 4.63 -7.15 -11.25
CA LYS A 6 5.77 -6.71 -12.05
C LYS A 6 6.45 -5.47 -11.45
N SER A 7 5.67 -4.47 -11.02
CA SER A 7 6.21 -3.26 -10.42
C SER A 7 6.93 -3.54 -9.10
N LEU A 8 6.33 -4.36 -8.22
CA LEU A 8 6.98 -4.75 -6.96
C LEU A 8 8.23 -5.60 -7.17
N CYS A 9 8.26 -6.51 -8.15
CA CYS A 9 9.48 -7.26 -8.47
C CYS A 9 10.64 -6.38 -8.96
N ALA A 10 10.37 -5.16 -9.42
CA ALA A 10 11.40 -4.20 -9.81
C ALA A 10 11.87 -3.31 -8.65
N VAL A 11 11.22 -3.39 -7.48
CA VAL A 11 11.60 -2.63 -6.28
C VAL A 11 12.70 -3.38 -5.54
N ASP A 12 13.79 -2.69 -5.23
CA ASP A 12 14.79 -3.18 -4.27
C ASP A 12 14.38 -2.75 -2.84
N PRO A 13 13.98 -3.67 -1.96
CA PRO A 13 13.56 -3.35 -0.60
C PRO A 13 14.70 -2.82 0.29
N CYS A 14 15.96 -2.95 -0.13
CA CYS A 14 17.13 -2.46 0.61
C CYS A 14 17.63 -1.10 0.14
N ALA A 15 17.11 -0.58 -0.98
CA ALA A 15 17.48 0.70 -1.58
C ALA A 15 16.27 1.66 -1.62
N PRO A 16 15.99 2.39 -0.52
CA PRO A 16 14.88 3.32 -0.48
C PRO A 16 15.06 4.47 -1.48
N LEU A 17 13.96 4.89 -2.11
CA LEU A 17 13.95 6.12 -2.92
C LEU A 17 14.22 7.36 -2.05
N PRO A 18 14.79 8.44 -2.63
CA PRO A 18 15.00 9.69 -1.92
C PRO A 18 13.72 10.17 -1.21
N GLY A 19 13.83 10.52 0.06
CA GLY A 19 12.70 10.95 0.89
C GLY A 19 11.98 9.83 1.64
N PHE A 20 12.38 8.56 1.47
CA PHE A 20 11.91 7.45 2.30
C PHE A 20 12.95 7.05 3.35
N GLU A 21 12.47 6.83 4.58
CA GLU A 21 13.25 6.13 5.60
C GLU A 21 13.36 4.65 5.24
N ARG A 22 14.52 4.04 5.52
CA ARG A 22 14.81 2.62 5.20
C ARG A 22 13.75 1.67 5.77
N ASN A 23 13.40 1.84 7.05
CA ASN A 23 12.43 0.96 7.71
C ASN A 23 11.04 1.10 7.09
N ARG A 24 10.60 2.35 6.83
CA ARG A 24 9.31 2.61 6.17
C ARG A 24 9.26 2.00 4.78
N TRP A 25 10.34 2.09 4.02
CA TRP A 25 10.44 1.51 2.68
C TRP A 25 10.32 -0.01 2.70
N ALA A 26 11.04 -0.68 3.60
CA ALA A 26 10.94 -2.12 3.79
C ALA A 26 9.52 -2.53 4.21
N ASP A 27 8.91 -1.83 5.18
CA ASP A 27 7.53 -2.08 5.62
C ASP A 27 6.52 -1.93 4.48
N LEU A 28 6.64 -0.87 3.66
CA LEU A 28 5.78 -0.66 2.49
C LEU A 28 5.90 -1.83 1.50
N TYR A 29 7.12 -2.31 1.26
CA TYR A 29 7.36 -3.44 0.38
C TYR A 29 6.76 -4.73 0.94
N ASP A 30 7.09 -5.10 2.17
CA ASP A 30 6.64 -6.36 2.77
C ASP A 30 5.12 -6.41 2.94
N CYS A 31 4.51 -5.30 3.37
CA CYS A 31 3.06 -5.20 3.45
C CYS A 31 2.41 -5.29 2.06
N SER A 32 3.06 -4.76 1.01
CA SER A 32 2.58 -4.91 -0.36
C SER A 32 2.60 -6.35 -0.84
N ILE A 33 3.67 -7.10 -0.58
CA ILE A 33 3.78 -8.51 -0.95
C ILE A 33 2.69 -9.33 -0.25
N TRP A 34 2.55 -9.15 1.07
CA TRP A 34 1.51 -9.82 1.85
C TRP A 34 0.11 -9.53 1.31
N TRP A 35 -0.21 -8.25 1.08
CA TRP A 35 -1.53 -7.85 0.61
C TRP A 35 -1.81 -8.37 -0.79
N LEU A 36 -0.82 -8.35 -1.67
CA LEU A 36 -0.97 -8.77 -3.06
C LEU A 36 -1.22 -10.26 -3.19
N ASP A 37 -0.58 -11.08 -2.35
CA ASP A 37 -0.81 -12.52 -2.24
C ASP A 37 -2.23 -12.83 -1.78
N ALA A 38 -2.72 -12.14 -0.75
CA ALA A 38 -4.02 -12.42 -0.14
C ALA A 38 -5.23 -11.80 -0.89
N PHE A 39 -5.11 -10.55 -1.37
CA PHE A 39 -6.25 -9.76 -1.83
C PHE A 39 -6.12 -9.26 -3.27
N GLY A 40 -4.92 -9.29 -3.84
CA GLY A 40 -4.62 -8.60 -5.09
C GLY A 40 -5.49 -8.99 -6.29
N ARG A 41 -5.97 -10.23 -6.33
CA ARG A 41 -6.80 -10.73 -7.45
C ARG A 41 -8.20 -10.12 -7.36
N THR A 42 -8.83 -10.27 -6.20
CA THR A 42 -10.16 -9.77 -5.91
C THR A 42 -10.19 -8.25 -5.98
N ALA A 43 -9.22 -7.57 -5.37
CA ALA A 43 -9.15 -6.12 -5.41
C ALA A 43 -9.03 -5.57 -6.85
N ALA A 44 -8.24 -6.21 -7.71
CA ALA A 44 -8.14 -5.80 -9.11
C ALA A 44 -9.44 -6.06 -9.90
N HIS A 45 -10.14 -7.17 -9.61
CA HIS A 45 -11.46 -7.45 -10.19
C HIS A 45 -12.50 -6.41 -9.76
N ASP A 46 -12.44 -5.99 -8.50
CA ASP A 46 -13.38 -5.04 -7.91
C ASP A 46 -13.02 -3.57 -8.23
N GLY A 47 -11.99 -3.33 -9.04
CA GLY A 47 -11.65 -2.00 -9.56
C GLY A 47 -10.74 -1.16 -8.66
N TRP A 48 -10.14 -1.73 -7.61
CA TRP A 48 -9.20 -1.00 -6.75
C TRP A 48 -8.02 -0.46 -7.56
N GLY A 49 -7.76 0.85 -7.44
CA GLY A 49 -6.68 1.52 -8.15
C GLY A 49 -5.32 1.34 -7.49
N THR A 50 -4.24 1.52 -8.26
CA THR A 50 -2.87 1.49 -7.74
C THR A 50 -2.66 2.51 -6.61
N GLY A 51 -3.22 3.72 -6.74
CA GLY A 51 -3.12 4.76 -5.70
C GLY A 51 -3.93 4.45 -4.44
N ASP A 52 -5.10 3.82 -4.58
CA ASP A 52 -5.92 3.41 -3.41
C ASP A 52 -5.18 2.40 -2.53
N VAL A 53 -4.41 1.52 -3.15
CA VAL A 53 -3.70 0.44 -2.44
C VAL A 53 -2.31 0.90 -2.01
N PHE A 54 -1.48 1.32 -2.97
CA PHE A 54 -0.04 1.53 -2.79
C PHE A 54 0.36 3.00 -2.71
N GLY A 55 -0.61 3.91 -2.84
CA GLY A 55 -0.37 5.34 -2.87
C GLY A 55 0.24 5.83 -1.56
N VAL A 56 1.20 6.75 -1.67
CA VAL A 56 1.80 7.43 -0.52
C VAL A 56 1.75 8.93 -0.69
N LEU A 57 1.51 9.65 0.41
CA LEU A 57 1.52 11.11 0.43
C LEU A 57 2.86 11.62 0.98
N PRO A 58 3.62 12.41 0.21
CA PRO A 58 4.85 13.03 0.70
C PRO A 58 4.57 13.86 1.96
N GLY A 59 5.39 13.68 3.00
CA GLY A 59 5.27 14.41 4.26
C GLY A 59 4.09 13.98 5.15
N MET A 60 3.24 13.04 4.73
CA MET A 60 2.08 12.57 5.50
C MET A 60 2.03 11.03 5.65
N PRO A 61 2.98 10.42 6.39
CA PRO A 61 3.00 8.97 6.59
C PRO A 61 1.73 8.45 7.28
N GLY A 62 1.16 7.36 6.76
CA GLY A 62 -0.05 6.73 7.28
C GLY A 62 -1.37 7.33 6.77
N LEU A 63 -1.30 8.33 5.88
CA LEU A 63 -2.48 8.96 5.27
C LEU A 63 -2.66 8.59 3.79
N GLY A 64 -1.75 7.80 3.22
CA GLY A 64 -1.87 7.28 1.86
C GLY A 64 -2.95 6.20 1.70
N GLY A 65 -2.70 5.33 0.73
CA GLY A 65 -3.53 4.16 0.43
C GLY A 65 -3.47 3.11 1.54
N ILE A 66 -4.09 1.96 1.26
CA ILE A 66 -4.20 0.85 2.21
C ILE A 66 -2.82 0.48 2.78
N ILE A 67 -1.80 0.28 1.94
CA ILE A 67 -0.49 -0.20 2.41
C ILE A 67 0.20 0.80 3.35
N ASP A 68 0.15 2.09 3.06
CA ASP A 68 0.75 3.13 3.92
C ASP A 68 0.09 3.18 5.32
N ARG A 69 -1.18 2.75 5.42
CA ARG A 69 -1.89 2.61 6.70
C ARG A 69 -1.47 1.37 7.48
N PHE A 70 -0.85 0.40 6.81
CA PHE A 70 -0.31 -0.83 7.39
C PHE A 70 1.22 -0.77 7.60
N SER A 71 1.91 0.19 6.99
CA SER A 71 3.39 0.30 6.94
C SER A 71 4.07 0.72 8.24
N LYS A 72 3.44 0.47 9.40
CA LYS A 72 4.05 0.52 10.72
C LYS A 72 4.21 -0.89 11.28
N GLY A 73 4.64 -1.80 10.42
CA GLY A 73 4.75 -3.24 10.69
C GLY A 73 3.46 -3.97 11.02
N LEU A 74 2.27 -3.42 10.71
CA LEU A 74 1.00 -4.09 11.00
C LEU A 74 0.86 -5.41 10.21
N CYS A 75 1.45 -5.50 9.01
CA CYS A 75 1.48 -6.75 8.24
C CYS A 75 2.37 -7.84 8.85
N HIS A 76 3.30 -7.49 9.75
CA HIS A 76 4.20 -8.44 10.44
C HIS A 76 3.64 -8.98 11.75
N LEU A 77 2.48 -8.49 12.18
CA LEU A 77 1.83 -9.01 13.38
C LEU A 77 1.45 -10.48 13.18
N ARG A 78 1.75 -11.30 14.20
CA ARG A 78 1.41 -12.74 14.23
C ARG A 78 -0.09 -12.95 14.05
N ASP A 79 -0.88 -12.10 14.71
CA ASP A 79 -2.30 -11.94 14.47
C ASP A 79 -2.48 -10.82 13.44
N ARG A 80 -2.40 -11.18 12.16
CA ARG A 80 -2.56 -10.22 11.06
C ARG A 80 -3.84 -9.41 11.30
N PRO A 81 -3.81 -8.07 11.07
CA PRO A 81 -5.00 -7.25 11.21
C PRO A 81 -6.05 -7.88 10.31
N GLY A 82 -7.23 -8.20 10.86
CA GLY A 82 -8.31 -8.88 10.13
C GLY A 82 -8.85 -7.99 9.01
N LEU A 83 -8.06 -7.83 7.95
CA LEU A 83 -8.33 -7.01 6.80
C LEU A 83 -9.40 -7.71 5.99
N VAL A 84 -10.53 -7.03 5.86
CA VAL A 84 -11.65 -7.42 5.02
C VAL A 84 -11.75 -6.39 3.91
N MET A 85 -11.82 -6.87 2.68
CA MET A 85 -12.02 -6.03 1.50
C MET A 85 -13.35 -6.33 0.84
N THR A 86 -14.06 -5.27 0.48
CA THR A 86 -15.21 -5.29 -0.42
C THR A 86 -14.86 -4.51 -1.68
N ALA A 87 -15.84 -4.36 -2.59
CA ALA A 87 -15.60 -3.65 -3.83
C ALA A 87 -15.22 -2.16 -3.65
N ASN A 88 -15.56 -1.58 -2.52
CA ASN A 88 -15.51 -0.14 -2.28
C ASN A 88 -14.95 0.24 -0.90
N THR A 89 -14.72 -0.74 -0.01
CA THR A 89 -14.19 -0.48 1.33
C THR A 89 -13.19 -1.54 1.77
N ALA A 90 -12.10 -1.10 2.39
CA ALA A 90 -11.17 -1.93 3.16
C ALA A 90 -11.38 -1.63 4.64
N SER A 91 -11.56 -2.66 5.47
CA SER A 91 -11.75 -2.52 6.91
C SER A 91 -10.80 -3.44 7.67
N TRP A 92 -10.19 -2.97 8.76
CA TRP A 92 -9.29 -3.77 9.59
C TRP A 92 -9.38 -3.34 11.04
N ARG A 93 -8.90 -4.18 11.97
CA ARG A 93 -8.86 -3.88 13.40
C ARG A 93 -7.45 -3.65 13.90
N VAL A 94 -7.28 -2.61 14.71
CA VAL A 94 -6.02 -2.27 15.37
C VAL A 94 -6.37 -1.80 16.79
N HIS A 95 -5.76 -2.42 17.81
CA HIS A 95 -6.01 -2.10 19.23
C HIS A 95 -7.51 -2.06 19.63
N GLY A 96 -8.31 -2.98 19.07
CA GLY A 96 -9.76 -3.05 19.34
C GLY A 96 -10.60 -2.06 18.55
N GLU A 97 -10.00 -1.11 17.84
CA GLU A 97 -10.70 -0.16 16.99
C GLU A 97 -10.79 -0.67 15.55
N THR A 98 -11.97 -0.48 14.93
CA THR A 98 -12.15 -0.73 13.49
C THR A 98 -11.74 0.52 12.72
N LYS A 99 -10.78 0.35 11.80
CA LYS A 99 -10.37 1.36 10.82
C LYS A 99 -10.95 1.00 9.46
N THR A 100 -11.31 2.00 8.67
CA THR A 100 -11.86 1.83 7.33
C THR A 100 -11.17 2.75 6.33
N PHE A 101 -11.12 2.31 5.08
CA PHE A 101 -10.64 3.08 3.95
C PHE A 101 -11.58 2.83 2.77
N ASN A 102 -12.13 3.89 2.20
CA ASN A 102 -12.97 3.79 1.01
C ASN A 102 -12.11 3.96 -0.23
N GLN A 103 -12.42 3.19 -1.27
CA GLN A 103 -11.86 3.39 -2.60
C GLN A 103 -12.12 4.85 -3.02
N THR A 104 -11.06 5.57 -3.37
CA THR A 104 -11.12 7.02 -3.62
C THR A 104 -11.32 7.37 -5.08
N GLY A 105 -11.18 6.38 -5.98
CA GLY A 105 -11.68 6.46 -7.35
C GLY A 105 -11.12 7.63 -8.17
N SER A 106 -9.79 7.87 -8.14
CA SER A 106 -9.04 8.78 -9.04
C SER A 106 -8.36 10.01 -8.42
N ARG A 107 -8.10 10.06 -7.10
CA ARG A 107 -6.99 10.94 -6.65
C ARG A 107 -5.70 10.22 -6.99
N GLU A 108 -4.95 10.72 -7.98
CA GLU A 108 -3.67 10.15 -8.44
C GLU A 108 -2.58 10.29 -7.37
N ILE A 109 -2.74 9.54 -6.29
CA ILE A 109 -1.67 9.31 -5.33
C ILE A 109 -0.73 8.30 -5.99
N GLN A 110 0.51 8.71 -6.19
CA GLN A 110 1.52 7.86 -6.81
C GLN A 110 1.87 6.70 -5.85
N PRO A 111 2.03 5.47 -6.37
CA PRO A 111 2.52 4.38 -5.55
C PRO A 111 3.92 4.68 -5.05
N PHE A 112 4.32 4.08 -3.92
CA PHE A 112 5.62 4.37 -3.31
C PHE A 112 6.83 4.11 -4.24
N TRP A 113 6.72 3.20 -5.20
CA TRP A 113 7.75 2.96 -6.23
C TRP A 113 7.73 3.95 -7.40
N GLY A 114 6.71 4.81 -7.49
CA GLY A 114 6.58 5.86 -8.52
C GLY A 114 6.98 7.26 -8.04
N VAL A 115 7.07 7.47 -6.72
CA VAL A 115 7.44 8.75 -6.10
C VAL A 115 8.94 9.02 -6.31
N GLY A 116 9.27 9.68 -7.41
CA GLY A 116 10.66 9.96 -7.81
C GLY A 116 10.91 9.91 -9.32
N SER A 117 9.94 9.46 -10.11
CA SER A 117 10.01 9.47 -11.57
C SER A 117 9.64 10.81 -12.22
N THR A 118 9.33 11.83 -11.42
CA THR A 118 9.20 13.21 -11.91
C THR A 118 10.59 13.77 -12.20
N THR A 119 11.12 13.45 -13.37
CA THR A 119 12.08 14.33 -14.03
C THR A 119 11.35 15.65 -14.26
N ILE A 120 11.65 16.65 -13.42
CA ILE A 120 11.30 18.04 -13.75
C ILE A 120 12.18 18.38 -14.96
N PRO A 121 11.60 18.83 -16.09
CA PRO A 121 12.35 19.19 -17.29
C PRO A 121 13.34 20.33 -17.04
#